data_AF-A0A2D4KSM4-F1
#
_entry.id   AF-A0A2D4KSM4-F1
#
_cell.length_a   1.000
_cell.length_b   1.000
_cell.length_c   1.000
_cell.angle_alpha   90.00
_cell.angle_beta   90.00
_cell.angle_gamma   90.00
#
_symmetry.space_group_name_H-M   'P 1'
#
loop_
_entity.id
_entity.type
_entity.pdbx_description
1 polymer ?
#
loop_
_entity_poly.entity_id
_entity_poly.type
_entity_poly.pdbx_seq_one_letter_code
_entity_poly.pdbx_strand_id
1 'polypeptide(L)'
;NLHLSLIGRISTIKMNVLPKILYLFQTIPIRIGKKFFYELNKIVLKFIWQSRKARINFKLLQDVRIRGGFALPNWEIYYQATSLMWIKEWITLRNARLLTLEGHDLLLGWHAFL
;
A
#
# COMPACT_ATOMS: atom_id res chain seq x y z
N ASN A 1 -23.44 -11.79 -3.98
CA ASN A 1 -23.17 -10.36 -3.73
C ASN A 1 -23.33 -10.04 -2.26
N LEU A 2 -22.24 -9.78 -1.53
CA LEU A 2 -22.34 -9.37 -0.12
C LEU A 2 -23.00 -7.99 -0.05
N HIS A 3 -24.15 -7.88 0.62
CA HIS A 3 -24.87 -6.60 0.81
C HIS A 3 -24.17 -5.75 1.88
N LEU A 4 -23.01 -5.19 1.52
CA LEU A 4 -22.26 -4.29 2.40
C LEU A 4 -22.69 -2.83 2.22
N SER A 5 -22.85 -2.14 3.35
CA SER A 5 -23.01 -0.67 3.36
C SER A 5 -21.77 0.02 2.76
N LEU A 6 -21.87 1.31 2.45
CA LEU A 6 -20.73 2.10 1.96
C LEU A 6 -19.55 2.06 2.95
N ILE A 7 -19.87 2.26 4.24
CA ILE A 7 -18.90 2.20 5.33
C ILE A 7 -18.31 0.79 5.45
N GLY A 8 -19.15 -0.25 5.38
CA GLY A 8 -18.70 -1.64 5.41
C GLY A 8 -17.67 -1.95 4.33
N ARG A 9 -17.91 -1.51 3.09
CA ARG A 9 -16.97 -1.68 1.97
C ARG A 9 -15.65 -0.95 2.19
N ILE A 10 -15.69 0.28 2.68
CA ILE A 10 -14.49 1.05 3.01
C ILE A 10 -13.69 0.35 4.11
N SER A 11 -14.35 -0.15 5.15
CA SER A 11 -13.70 -0.94 6.21
C SER A 11 -13.08 -2.23 5.67
N THR A 12 -13.76 -2.95 4.78
CA THR A 12 -13.20 -4.14 4.12
C THR A 12 -11.91 -3.83 3.35
N ILE A 13 -11.87 -2.69 2.65
CA ILE A 13 -10.65 -2.25 1.96
C ILE A 13 -9.51 -2.03 2.96
N LYS A 14 -9.78 -1.33 4.07
CA LYS A 14 -8.77 -1.05 5.10
C LYS A 14 -8.28 -2.32 5.80
N MET A 15 -9.16 -3.27 6.06
CA MET A 15 -8.82 -4.45 6.87
C MET A 15 -8.22 -5.59 6.04
N ASN A 16 -8.63 -5.76 4.78
CA ASN A 16 -8.22 -6.90 3.97
C ASN A 16 -7.31 -6.51 2.80
N VAL A 17 -7.66 -5.45 2.06
CA VAL A 17 -6.92 -5.06 0.85
C VAL A 17 -5.66 -4.29 1.21
N LEU A 18 -5.76 -3.34 2.12
CA LEU A 18 -4.65 -2.49 2.55
C LEU A 18 -3.42 -3.29 3.03
N PRO A 19 -3.53 -4.24 3.99
CA PRO A 19 -2.35 -4.97 4.45
C PRO A 19 -1.69 -5.79 3.33
N LYS A 20 -2.47 -6.36 2.41
CA LYS A 20 -1.93 -7.12 1.26
C LYS A 20 -1.14 -6.23 0.30
N ILE A 21 -1.65 -5.04 -0.02
CA ILE A 21 -0.96 -4.09 -0.87
C ILE A 21 0.30 -3.53 -0.18
N LEU A 22 0.21 -3.23 1.12
CA LEU A 22 1.37 -2.79 1.91
C LEU A 22 2.50 -3.82 1.93
N TYR A 23 2.16 -5.10 2.10
CA TYR A 23 3.13 -6.18 2.03
C TYR A 23 3.86 -6.20 0.68
N LEU A 24 3.14 -6.01 -0.43
CA LEU A 24 3.77 -5.94 -1.77
C LEU A 24 4.66 -4.71 -1.93
N PHE A 25 4.25 -3.54 -1.43
CA PHE A 25 5.08 -2.34 -1.48
C PHE A 25 6.35 -2.47 -0.63
N GLN A 26 6.29 -3.21 0.47
CA GLN A 26 7.45 -3.48 1.31
C GLN A 26 8.37 -4.53 0.69
N THR A 27 7.84 -5.60 0.11
CA THR A 27 8.69 -6.71 -0.40
C THR A 27 9.29 -6.45 -1.77
N ILE A 28 8.68 -5.57 -2.57
CA ILE A 28 9.08 -5.33 -3.95
C ILE A 28 9.57 -3.89 -4.10
N PRO A 29 10.90 -3.63 -4.06
CA PRO A 29 11.47 -2.29 -4.19
C PRO A 29 11.52 -1.84 -5.67
N ILE A 30 10.39 -1.94 -6.37
CA ILE A 30 10.26 -1.47 -7.76
C ILE A 30 9.70 -0.06 -7.77
N ARG A 31 10.19 0.78 -8.68
CA ARG A 31 9.62 2.11 -8.94
C ARG A 31 8.24 1.97 -9.59
N ILE A 32 7.20 2.31 -8.84
CA ILE A 32 5.82 2.24 -9.32
C ILE A 32 5.43 3.57 -9.96
N GLY A 33 4.96 3.53 -11.21
CA GLY A 33 4.48 4.72 -11.93
C GLY A 33 3.07 5.16 -11.52
N LYS A 34 2.75 6.44 -11.73
CA LYS A 34 1.42 7.04 -11.40
C LYS A 34 0.22 6.31 -12.03
N LYS A 35 0.41 5.71 -13.22
CA LYS A 35 -0.63 4.96 -13.93
C LYS A 35 -1.15 3.77 -13.11
N PHE A 36 -0.28 3.08 -12.38
CA PHE A 36 -0.68 1.97 -11.51
C PHE A 36 -1.64 2.43 -10.41
N PHE A 37 -1.30 3.52 -9.70
CA PHE A 37 -2.14 4.07 -8.65
C PHE A 37 -3.49 4.55 -9.19
N TYR A 38 -3.52 5.13 -10.39
CA TYR A 38 -4.77 5.53 -11.05
C TYR A 38 -5.69 4.32 -11.31
N GLU A 39 -5.18 3.25 -11.89
CA GLU A 39 -5.97 2.04 -12.14
C GLU A 39 -6.43 1.37 -10.83
N LEU A 40 -5.57 1.32 -9.82
CA LEU A 40 -5.92 0.78 -8.51
C LEU A 40 -7.03 1.62 -7.85
N ASN A 41 -6.93 2.94 -7.90
CA ASN A 41 -7.99 3.85 -7.42
C ASN A 41 -9.32 3.64 -8.16
N LYS A 42 -9.27 3.41 -9.48
CA LYS A 42 -10.46 3.14 -10.30
C LYS A 42 -11.15 1.83 -9.90
N ILE A 43 -10.38 0.77 -9.63
CA ILE A 43 -10.90 -0.53 -9.15
C ILE A 43 -11.54 -0.36 -7.76
N VAL A 44 -10.85 0.33 -6.85
CA VAL A 44 -11.35 0.61 -5.49
C VAL A 44 -12.64 1.42 -5.54
N LEU A 45 -12.70 2.46 -6.36
CA LEU A 45 -13.92 3.27 -6.56
C LEU A 45 -15.07 2.43 -7.13
N LYS A 46 -14.80 1.57 -8.13
CA LYS A 46 -15.81 0.67 -8.70
C LYS A 46 -16.40 -0.26 -7.63
N PHE A 47 -15.57 -0.77 -6.71
CA PHE A 47 -16.02 -1.58 -5.58
C PHE A 47 -16.86 -0.79 -4.56
N ILE A 48 -16.36 0.38 -4.13
CA ILE A 48 -17.03 1.27 -3.16
C ILE A 48 -18.40 1.72 -3.67
N TRP A 49 -18.56 1.94 -4.98
CA TRP A 49 -19.81 2.40 -5.57
C TRP A 49 -20.61 1.29 -6.25
N GLN A 50 -20.16 0.02 -6.24
CA GLN A 50 -20.84 -1.10 -6.92
C GLN A 50 -21.12 -0.79 -8.40
N SER A 51 -20.13 -0.24 -9.10
CA SER A 51 -20.27 0.23 -10.50
C SER A 51 -21.34 1.33 -10.72
N ARG A 52 -21.86 1.95 -9.65
CA ARG A 52 -22.72 3.14 -9.74
C ARG A 52 -21.88 4.42 -9.78
N LYS A 53 -22.51 5.54 -10.16
CA LYS A 53 -21.86 6.85 -10.16
C LYS A 53 -21.43 7.24 -8.74
N ALA A 54 -20.18 7.68 -8.60
CA ALA A 54 -19.65 8.17 -7.33
C ALA A 54 -20.42 9.41 -6.86
N ARG A 55 -20.83 9.41 -5.59
CA ARG A 55 -21.56 10.54 -4.99
C ARG A 55 -20.68 11.49 -4.19
N ILE A 56 -19.57 10.97 -3.67
CA ILE A 56 -18.62 11.73 -2.84
C ILE A 56 -17.30 11.81 -3.59
N ASN A 57 -16.67 12.99 -3.56
CA ASN A 57 -15.35 13.19 -4.17
C ASN A 57 -14.33 12.27 -3.51
N PHE A 58 -13.47 11.64 -4.31
CA PHE A 58 -12.46 10.71 -3.86
C PHE A 58 -11.49 11.32 -2.83
N LYS A 59 -11.12 12.60 -3.01
CA LYS A 59 -10.27 13.33 -2.05
C LYS A 59 -10.91 13.41 -0.66
N LEU A 60 -12.23 13.64 -0.59
CA LEU A 60 -12.98 13.68 0.67
C LEU A 60 -13.11 12.28 1.29
N LEU A 61 -13.22 11.22 0.48
CA LEU A 61 -13.22 9.85 0.99
C LEU A 61 -11.91 9.50 1.69
N GLN A 62 -10.78 10.00 1.17
CA GLN A 62 -9.45 9.78 1.75
C GLN A 62 -9.17 10.62 2.99
N ASP A 63 -9.92 11.70 3.21
CA ASP A 63 -9.69 12.58 4.33
C ASP A 63 -10.02 11.90 5.68
N VAL A 64 -9.42 12.39 6.75
CA VAL A 64 -9.57 11.85 8.10
C VAL A 64 -10.99 12.05 8.63
N ARG A 65 -11.43 11.17 9.54
CA ARG A 65 -12.79 11.22 10.10
C ARG A 65 -13.10 12.52 10.85
N ILE A 66 -12.09 13.12 11.48
CA ILE A 66 -12.22 14.39 12.22
C ILE A 66 -12.63 15.53 11.28
N ARG A 67 -12.21 15.48 10.01
CA ARG A 67 -12.58 16.45 8.97
C ARG A 67 -13.81 16.04 8.16
N GLY A 68 -14.57 15.06 8.64
CA GLY A 68 -15.77 14.55 7.95
C GLY A 68 -15.48 13.58 6.80
N GLY A 69 -14.23 13.13 6.65
CA GLY A 69 -13.86 12.11 5.66
C GLY A 69 -14.09 10.67 6.13
N PHE A 70 -13.79 9.71 5.26
CA PHE A 70 -13.93 8.27 5.55
C PHE A 70 -12.61 7.57 5.81
N ALA A 71 -11.50 8.30 5.80
CA ALA A 71 -10.11 7.82 5.96
C ALA A 71 -9.78 6.67 5.01
N LEU A 72 -10.28 6.71 3.77
CA LEU A 72 -9.95 5.73 2.74
C LEU A 72 -8.44 5.77 2.44
N PRO A 73 -7.75 4.63 2.28
CA PRO A 73 -6.32 4.63 2.03
C PRO A 73 -5.93 5.38 0.76
N ASN A 74 -4.87 6.17 0.84
CA ASN A 74 -4.19 6.73 -0.32
C ASN A 74 -2.95 5.88 -0.66
N TRP A 75 -3.08 5.07 -1.70
CA TRP A 75 -2.06 4.08 -2.08
C TRP A 75 -0.71 4.69 -2.45
N GLU A 76 -0.70 5.88 -3.06
CA GLU A 76 0.55 6.56 -3.44
C GLU A 76 1.30 7.02 -2.20
N ILE A 77 0.61 7.60 -1.23
CA ILE A 77 1.21 8.03 0.05
C ILE A 77 1.73 6.81 0.84
N TYR A 78 0.97 5.72 0.88
CA TYR A 78 1.41 4.48 1.53
C TYR A 78 2.65 3.87 0.86
N TYR A 79 2.72 3.90 -0.48
CA TYR A 79 3.90 3.46 -1.23
C TYR A 79 5.13 4.33 -0.93
N GLN A 80 4.96 5.66 -0.89
CA GLN A 80 6.05 6.56 -0.54
C GLN A 80 6.54 6.34 0.89
N ALA A 81 5.61 6.18 1.85
CA ALA A 81 5.95 5.92 3.25
C ALA A 81 6.71 4.60 3.43
N THR A 82 6.29 3.54 2.75
CA THR A 82 6.98 2.24 2.78
C THR A 82 8.37 2.31 2.12
N SER A 83 8.50 3.05 1.02
CA SER A 83 9.80 3.29 0.37
C SER A 83 10.77 4.07 1.28
N LEU A 84 10.27 5.06 2.03
CA LEU A 84 11.08 5.80 3.01
C LEU A 84 11.48 4.93 4.21
N MET A 85 10.65 3.97 4.60
CA MET A 85 10.97 3.05 5.70
C MET A 85 12.19 2.19 5.37
N TRP A 86 12.28 1.68 4.14
CA TRP A 86 13.48 1.01 3.65
C TRP A 86 14.71 1.91 3.76
N ILE A 87 14.66 3.13 3.23
CA ILE A 87 15.79 4.06 3.28
C ILE A 87 16.25 4.32 4.71
N LYS A 88 15.30 4.46 5.65
CA LYS A 88 15.60 4.60 7.08
C LYS A 88 16.33 3.38 7.62
N GLU A 89 15.87 2.16 7.31
CA GLU A 89 16.52 0.91 7.73
C GLU A 89 17.95 0.81 7.19
N TRP A 90 18.16 1.13 5.91
CA TRP A 90 19.48 1.20 5.29
C TRP A 90 20.41 2.23 5.95
N ILE A 91 19.94 3.44 6.29
CA ILE A 91 20.78 4.44 6.94
C ILE A 91 21.14 4.04 8.37
N THR A 92 20.26 3.27 9.04
CA THR A 92 20.43 2.90 10.44
C THR A 92 21.09 1.55 10.66
N LEU A 93 21.63 0.90 9.60
CA LEU A 93 22.33 -0.41 9.58
C LEU A 93 23.20 -0.67 10.82
N ARG A 94 22.56 -1.06 11.92
CA ARG A 94 23.16 -1.45 13.21
C ARG A 94 22.88 -2.91 13.54
N ASN A 95 22.03 -3.58 12.76
CA ASN A 95 21.60 -4.96 12.99
C ASN A 95 22.41 -5.93 12.12
N ALA A 96 23.59 -6.32 12.60
CA ALA A 96 24.45 -7.33 11.97
C ALA A 96 23.72 -8.65 11.63
N ARG A 97 22.71 -9.03 12.44
CA ARG A 97 21.89 -10.23 12.22
C ARG A 97 21.03 -10.18 10.96
N LEU A 98 20.54 -9.00 10.58
CA LEU A 98 19.69 -8.83 9.41
C LEU A 98 20.56 -8.84 8.14
N LEU A 99 21.74 -8.20 8.19
CA LEU A 99 22.77 -8.30 7.15
C LEU A 99 23.20 -9.74 6.86
N THR A 100 23.36 -10.58 7.90
CA THR A 100 23.77 -11.99 7.71
C THR A 100 22.68 -12.83 7.04
N LEU A 101 21.40 -12.56 7.31
CA LEU A 101 20.30 -13.24 6.62
C LEU A 101 20.17 -12.76 5.17
N GLU A 102 20.51 -11.50 4.92
CA GLU A 102 20.49 -10.92 3.58
C GLU A 102 21.73 -11.22 2.73
N GLY A 103 22.71 -11.92 3.31
CA GLY A 103 23.93 -12.31 2.61
C GLY A 103 24.81 -11.14 2.22
N HIS A 104 24.81 -10.04 2.98
CA HIS A 104 25.57 -8.84 2.65
C HIS A 104 27.08 -9.12 2.45
N ASP A 105 27.65 -10.10 3.15
CA ASP A 105 29.07 -10.48 3.03
C ASP A 105 29.37 -11.49 1.91
N LEU A 106 28.36 -11.96 1.16
CA LEU A 106 28.56 -12.84 0.02
C LEU A 106 28.90 -12.00 -1.23
N LEU A 107 30.15 -12.14 -1.70
CA LEU A 107 30.64 -11.57 -2.97
C LEU A 107 29.79 -11.95 -4.20
N LEU A 108 29.01 -13.02 -4.08
CA LEU A 108 28.06 -13.49 -5.06
C LEU A 108 26.65 -13.31 -4.47
N GLY A 109 25.87 -12.39 -5.06
CA GLY A 109 24.51 -12.11 -4.61
C GLY A 109 23.59 -13.34 -4.64
N TRP A 110 22.37 -13.18 -4.14
CA TRP A 110 21.32 -14.23 -4.00
C TRP A 110 21.11 -15.16 -5.22
N HIS A 111 21.55 -14.76 -6.40
CA HIS A 111 21.48 -15.50 -7.65
C HIS A 111 22.43 -16.70 -7.72
N ALA A 112 23.40 -16.82 -6.80
CA ALA A 112 24.34 -17.93 -6.76
C ALA A 112 23.79 -19.20 -6.07
N PHE A 113 22.57 -19.12 -5.52
CA PHE A 113 21.90 -20.25 -4.86
C PHE A 113 20.78 -20.87 -5.72
N LEU A 114 20.66 -20.48 -6.99
CA LEU A 114 19.86 -21.14 -8.02
C LEU A 114 20.78 -21.99 -8.90
#